data_AF-A0A537RZ56-F1
#
_entry.id   AF-A0A537RZ56-F1
#
_cell.length_a   1.000
_cell.length_b   1.000
_cell.length_c   1.000
_cell.angle_alpha   90.00
_cell.angle_beta   90.00
_cell.angle_gamma   90.00
#
_symmetry.space_group_name_H-M   'P 1'
#
loop_
_entity.id
_entity.type
_entity.pdbx_description
1 polymer ?
#
loop_
_entity_poly.entity_id
_entity_poly.type
_entity_poly.pdbx_seq_one_letter_code
_entity_poly.pdbx_strand_id
1 'polypeptide(L)'
;MISHSIRAAALATGFAAAISCAGLSAHAASFDGPWSVLVVTRAGPCDQAYRYGVTIVRGQVYYAGGGPVSLTGRVSPSGGVTVRVSSGPQYAIGTGRLSRTTGSGSWRGQGPSGACVGVWSATRG
;
A
#
# COMPACT_ATOMS: atom_id res chain seq x y z
N MET A 1 -16.22 76.17 -21.32
CA MET A 1 -14.79 75.85 -21.20
C MET A 1 -14.34 76.22 -19.80
N ILE A 2 -13.40 75.47 -19.23
CA ILE A 2 -12.96 75.38 -17.82
C ILE A 2 -13.59 74.16 -17.11
N SER A 3 -12.70 73.38 -16.53
CA SER A 3 -12.70 71.92 -16.47
C SER A 3 -11.93 71.46 -15.22
N HIS A 4 -12.22 70.22 -14.81
CA HIS A 4 -11.48 69.35 -13.87
C HIS A 4 -11.56 69.76 -12.37
N SER A 5 -11.58 68.86 -11.39
CA SER A 5 -11.09 67.47 -11.36
C SER A 5 -11.73 66.76 -10.15
N ILE A 6 -12.43 65.64 -10.35
CA ILE A 6 -12.93 64.83 -9.25
C ILE A 6 -11.82 63.89 -8.76
N ARG A 7 -11.36 64.20 -7.54
CA ARG A 7 -10.74 63.37 -6.50
C ARG A 7 -10.14 62.02 -6.91
N ALA A 8 -8.83 61.93 -6.76
CA ALA A 8 -8.08 60.69 -6.64
C ALA A 8 -8.68 59.80 -5.53
N ALA A 9 -8.91 58.52 -5.85
CA ALA A 9 -9.05 57.46 -4.86
C ALA A 9 -8.09 56.33 -5.26
N ALA A 10 -7.17 56.05 -4.34
CA ALA A 10 -6.06 55.15 -4.51
C ALA A 10 -6.45 53.70 -4.17
N LEU A 11 -5.72 52.77 -4.80
CA LEU A 11 -5.29 51.46 -4.30
C LEU A 11 -6.34 50.39 -3.96
N ALA A 12 -6.25 49.25 -4.67
CA ALA A 12 -6.00 47.96 -4.01
C ALA A 12 -5.64 46.89 -5.07
N THR A 13 -4.35 46.58 -5.16
CA THR A 13 -3.82 45.40 -5.86
C THR A 13 -4.28 44.15 -5.10
N GLY A 14 -5.27 43.44 -5.64
CA GLY A 14 -5.72 42.16 -5.10
C GLY A 14 -4.70 41.06 -5.40
N PHE A 15 -3.85 40.74 -4.44
CA PHE A 15 -2.98 39.56 -4.50
C PHE A 15 -3.84 38.32 -4.20
N ALA A 16 -4.30 37.64 -5.25
CA ALA A 16 -4.97 36.36 -5.12
C ALA A 16 -3.94 35.30 -4.70
N ALA A 17 -3.80 35.08 -3.40
CA ALA A 17 -3.03 33.96 -2.86
C ALA A 17 -3.76 32.65 -3.21
N ALA A 18 -3.30 31.97 -4.26
CA ALA A 18 -3.68 30.59 -4.52
C ALA A 18 -3.13 29.72 -3.39
N ILE A 19 -3.96 29.43 -2.39
CA ILE A 19 -3.67 28.41 -1.38
C ILE A 19 -3.81 27.06 -2.09
N SER A 20 -2.73 26.64 -2.74
CA SER A 20 -2.56 25.25 -3.15
C SER A 20 -2.42 24.42 -1.87
N CYS A 21 -3.52 23.90 -1.37
CA CYS A 21 -3.48 22.75 -0.45
C CYS A 21 -2.83 21.60 -1.22
N ALA A 22 -1.51 21.50 -1.16
CA ALA A 22 -0.81 20.28 -1.46
C ALA A 22 -1.29 19.23 -0.46
N GLY A 23 -2.33 18.48 -0.84
CA GLY A 23 -2.85 17.39 -0.05
C GLY A 23 -1.69 16.43 0.24
N LEU A 24 -1.25 16.37 1.49
CA LEU A 24 -0.31 15.36 1.92
C LEU A 24 -0.93 13.99 1.64
N SER A 25 -0.43 13.34 0.58
CA SER A 25 -0.42 11.89 0.32
C SER A 25 -1.50 11.06 1.06
N ALA A 26 -2.78 11.36 0.83
CA ALA A 26 -3.90 10.64 1.46
C ALA A 26 -3.98 9.15 1.05
N HIS A 27 -3.18 8.72 0.07
CA HIS A 27 -3.24 7.36 -0.46
C HIS A 27 -2.34 6.35 0.28
N ALA A 28 -1.22 6.75 0.89
CA ALA A 28 -0.42 5.80 1.70
C ALA A 28 -1.09 5.47 3.04
N ALA A 29 -1.74 6.46 3.65
CA ALA A 29 -2.60 6.26 4.83
C ALA A 29 -3.87 5.43 4.51
N SER A 30 -4.20 5.24 3.23
CA SER A 30 -5.46 4.60 2.83
C SER A 30 -5.48 3.08 3.04
N PHE A 31 -4.31 2.42 3.08
CA PHE A 31 -4.20 0.98 3.23
C PHE A 31 -3.86 0.52 4.65
N ASP A 32 -3.56 1.46 5.56
CA ASP A 32 -3.24 1.15 6.94
C ASP A 32 -4.41 0.44 7.64
N GLY A 33 -4.06 -0.44 8.58
CA GLY A 33 -4.99 -1.28 9.33
C GLY A 33 -4.83 -2.78 9.05
N PRO A 34 -5.73 -3.60 9.59
CA PRO A 34 -5.66 -5.04 9.51
C PRO A 34 -6.19 -5.57 8.16
N TRP A 35 -5.60 -6.67 7.71
CA TRP A 35 -5.91 -7.38 6.47
C TRP A 35 -5.84 -8.88 6.67
N SER A 36 -6.79 -9.60 6.05
CA SER A 36 -6.71 -11.05 5.86
C SER A 36 -6.13 -11.35 4.49
N VAL A 37 -5.07 -12.14 4.43
CA VAL A 37 -4.41 -12.57 3.19
C VAL A 37 -4.59 -14.07 3.00
N LEU A 38 -5.08 -14.47 1.84
CA LEU A 38 -5.14 -15.87 1.40
C LEU A 38 -4.07 -16.09 0.34
N VAL A 39 -3.15 -17.02 0.62
CA VAL A 39 -2.11 -17.50 -0.29
C VAL A 39 -2.55 -18.84 -0.85
N VAL A 40 -2.47 -19.02 -2.16
CA VAL A 40 -2.83 -20.27 -2.84
C VAL A 40 -1.66 -20.70 -3.72
N THR A 41 -1.17 -21.92 -3.51
CA THR A 41 -0.17 -22.58 -4.36
C THR A 41 -0.84 -23.05 -5.64
N ARG A 42 -0.29 -22.68 -6.79
CA ARG A 42 -0.76 -23.12 -8.11
C ARG A 42 0.12 -24.21 -8.71
N ALA A 43 1.40 -24.22 -8.37
CA ALA A 43 2.33 -25.27 -8.76
C ALA A 43 3.46 -25.41 -7.74
N GLY A 44 4.00 -26.62 -7.63
CA GLY A 44 5.07 -26.99 -6.69
C GLY A 44 4.55 -27.74 -5.45
N PRO A 45 5.47 -28.28 -4.64
CA PRO A 45 5.15 -29.19 -3.52
C PRO A 45 4.85 -28.46 -2.20
N CYS A 46 4.62 -27.15 -2.23
CA CYS A 46 4.22 -26.40 -1.04
C CYS A 46 2.75 -26.68 -0.72
N ASP A 47 2.35 -26.43 0.52
CA ASP A 47 0.98 -26.67 0.92
C ASP A 47 0.00 -25.79 0.13
N GLN A 48 -1.21 -26.31 -0.01
CA GLN A 48 -2.14 -25.86 -1.04
C GLN A 48 -2.63 -24.42 -0.84
N ALA A 49 -3.00 -24.06 0.39
CA ALA A 49 -3.50 -22.73 0.70
C ALA A 49 -3.35 -22.38 2.17
N TYR A 50 -3.12 -21.10 2.44
CA TYR A 50 -2.96 -20.56 3.78
C TYR A 50 -3.63 -19.21 3.93
N ARG A 51 -4.23 -18.96 5.10
CA ARG A 51 -4.79 -17.66 5.45
C ARG A 51 -4.05 -17.08 6.66
N TYR A 52 -3.62 -15.83 6.53
CA TYR A 52 -2.87 -15.11 7.57
C TYR A 52 -3.42 -13.71 7.78
N GLY A 53 -3.30 -13.21 9.01
CA GLY A 53 -3.52 -11.80 9.33
C GLY A 53 -2.23 -10.99 9.18
N VAL A 54 -2.34 -9.82 8.56
CA VAL A 54 -1.27 -8.80 8.54
C VAL A 54 -1.83 -7.46 8.93
N THR A 55 -0.99 -6.58 9.45
CA THR A 55 -1.34 -5.17 9.70
C THR A 55 -0.42 -4.28 8.88
N ILE A 56 -0.99 -3.29 8.20
CA ILE A 56 -0.24 -2.27 7.48
C ILE A 56 -0.15 -1.02 8.35
N VAL A 57 1.07 -0.52 8.55
CA VAL A 57 1.32 0.72 9.30
C VAL A 57 2.29 1.59 8.52
N ARG A 58 1.85 2.77 8.09
CA ARG A 58 2.62 3.69 7.22
C ARG A 58 3.15 2.98 5.97
N GLY A 59 2.32 2.10 5.39
CA GLY A 59 2.67 1.29 4.24
C GLY A 59 3.71 0.18 4.51
N GLN A 60 4.11 -0.09 5.75
CA GLN A 60 4.92 -1.26 6.10
C GLN A 60 4.02 -2.40 6.52
N VAL A 61 4.31 -3.62 6.06
CA VAL A 61 3.52 -4.81 6.36
C VAL A 61 4.10 -5.53 7.57
N TYR A 62 3.26 -5.79 8.57
CA TYR A 62 3.61 -6.53 9.78
C TYR A 62 2.78 -7.81 9.87
N TYR A 63 3.43 -8.91 10.21
CA TYR A 63 2.77 -10.19 10.39
C TYR A 63 2.09 -10.26 11.77
N ALA A 64 0.82 -10.70 11.81
CA ALA A 64 0.02 -10.75 13.03
C ALA A 64 -0.13 -12.17 13.63
N GLY A 65 0.45 -13.19 13.00
CA GLY A 65 0.17 -14.61 13.34
C GLY A 65 1.12 -15.29 14.34
N GLY A 66 2.21 -14.63 14.78
CA GLY A 66 3.19 -15.21 15.71
C GLY A 66 4.03 -16.36 15.13
N GLY A 67 5.04 -16.82 15.89
CA GLY A 67 5.99 -17.88 15.46
C GLY A 67 7.26 -17.34 14.77
N PRO A 68 8.18 -18.23 14.33
CA PRO A 68 9.48 -17.85 13.77
C PRO A 68 9.40 -17.41 12.29
N VAL A 69 8.47 -16.51 11.99
CA VAL A 69 8.26 -15.95 10.64
C VAL A 69 8.87 -14.57 10.58
N SER A 70 9.79 -14.36 9.64
CA SER A 70 10.28 -13.03 9.29
C SER A 70 9.53 -12.53 8.05
N LEU A 71 8.92 -11.35 8.17
CA LEU A 71 8.21 -10.68 7.09
C LEU A 71 8.80 -9.29 6.89
N THR A 72 9.17 -9.00 5.64
CA THR A 72 9.49 -7.64 5.18
C THR A 72 8.56 -7.30 4.05
N GLY A 73 7.89 -6.15 4.11
CA GLY A 73 6.90 -5.83 3.12
C GLY A 73 6.53 -4.36 3.09
N ARG A 74 6.24 -3.86 1.89
CA ARG A 74 5.84 -2.49 1.67
C ARG A 74 4.65 -2.39 0.73
N VAL A 75 3.77 -1.45 1.02
CA VAL A 75 2.70 -0.97 0.17
C VAL A 75 3.00 0.48 -0.20
N SER A 76 3.09 0.75 -1.50
CA SER A 76 3.27 2.10 -2.02
C SER A 76 1.99 2.92 -1.86
N PRO A 77 2.06 4.26 -1.95
CA PRO A 77 0.86 5.10 -1.99
C PRO A 77 -0.09 4.72 -3.14
N SER A 78 0.41 4.17 -4.25
CA SER A 78 -0.44 3.74 -5.37
C SER A 78 -1.08 2.35 -5.17
N GLY A 79 -0.85 1.71 -4.01
CA GLY A 79 -1.32 0.37 -3.66
C GLY A 79 -0.41 -0.76 -4.12
N GLY A 80 0.75 -0.46 -4.73
CA GLY A 80 1.70 -1.49 -5.18
C GLY A 80 2.31 -2.23 -3.99
N VAL A 81 2.29 -3.56 -4.03
CA VAL A 81 2.74 -4.43 -2.93
C VAL A 81 4.01 -5.17 -3.34
N THR A 82 5.00 -5.17 -2.45
CA THR A 82 6.14 -6.08 -2.51
C THR A 82 6.40 -6.63 -1.11
N VAL A 83 6.47 -7.96 -0.98
CA VAL A 83 6.71 -8.65 0.28
C VAL A 83 7.71 -9.78 0.13
N ARG A 84 8.45 -10.07 1.19
CA ARG A 84 9.26 -11.27 1.37
C ARG A 84 8.94 -11.86 2.73
N VAL A 85 8.65 -13.15 2.74
CA VAL A 85 8.38 -13.95 3.95
C VAL A 85 9.43 -15.05 4.00
N SER A 86 9.93 -15.36 5.19
CA SER A 86 10.83 -16.49 5.43
C SER A 86 10.56 -17.15 6.77
N SER A 87 10.70 -18.48 6.81
CA SER A 87 10.57 -19.31 8.02
C SER A 87 11.59 -20.44 7.90
N GLY A 88 12.61 -20.43 8.77
CA GLY A 88 13.75 -21.34 8.65
C GLY A 88 14.38 -21.29 7.25
N PRO A 89 14.53 -22.44 6.55
CA PRO A 89 15.09 -22.48 5.19
C PRO A 89 14.09 -22.07 4.09
N GLN A 90 12.82 -21.92 4.41
CA GLN A 90 11.76 -21.62 3.44
C GLN A 90 11.63 -20.11 3.23
N TYR A 91 11.26 -19.72 2.01
CA TYR A 91 10.92 -18.32 1.72
C TYR A 91 9.89 -18.18 0.61
N ALA A 92 9.22 -17.02 0.59
CA ALA A 92 8.35 -16.59 -0.50
C ALA A 92 8.55 -15.10 -0.77
N ILE A 93 8.39 -14.70 -2.03
CA ILE A 93 8.38 -13.31 -2.50
C ILE A 93 7.04 -13.10 -3.18
N GLY A 94 6.28 -12.11 -2.72
CA GLY A 94 4.98 -11.73 -3.26
C GLY A 94 5.00 -10.33 -3.85
N THR A 95 4.30 -10.16 -4.97
CA THR A 95 4.03 -8.84 -5.56
C THR A 95 2.56 -8.73 -5.94
N GLY A 96 2.04 -7.50 -6.03
CA GLY A 96 0.68 -7.27 -6.50
C GLY A 96 0.18 -5.87 -6.18
N ARG A 97 -1.12 -5.74 -5.96
CA ARG A 97 -1.73 -4.44 -5.71
C ARG A 97 -2.91 -4.52 -4.73
N LEU A 98 -3.04 -3.51 -3.89
CA LEU A 98 -4.22 -3.25 -3.07
C LEU A 98 -5.11 -2.20 -3.73
N SER A 99 -6.41 -2.42 -3.58
CA SER A 99 -7.47 -1.43 -3.71
C SER A 99 -7.95 -1.05 -2.30
N ARG A 100 -9.02 -0.24 -2.21
CA ARG A 100 -9.51 0.31 -0.95
C ARG A 100 -9.89 -0.77 0.10
N THR A 101 -10.38 -1.93 -0.33
CA THR A 101 -10.86 -2.99 0.57
C THR A 101 -10.40 -4.40 0.17
N THR A 102 -9.79 -4.56 -1.00
CA THR A 102 -9.33 -5.85 -1.53
C THR A 102 -7.91 -5.74 -2.07
N GLY A 103 -7.28 -6.87 -2.36
CA GLY A 103 -6.00 -6.90 -3.04
C GLY A 103 -5.73 -8.26 -3.65
N SER A 104 -4.77 -8.30 -4.56
CA SER A 104 -4.35 -9.55 -5.18
C SER A 104 -2.98 -9.44 -5.83
N GLY A 105 -2.38 -10.59 -6.08
CA GLY A 105 -1.16 -10.68 -6.86
C GLY A 105 -0.62 -12.10 -6.98
N SER A 106 0.66 -12.20 -7.29
CA SER A 106 1.37 -13.47 -7.45
C SER A 106 2.49 -13.60 -6.43
N TRP A 107 2.92 -14.83 -6.22
CA TRP A 107 4.08 -15.13 -5.39
C TRP A 107 4.89 -16.28 -5.96
N ARG A 108 6.17 -16.32 -5.60
CA ARG A 108 7.09 -17.44 -5.84
C ARG A 108 7.91 -17.71 -4.59
N GLY A 109 8.31 -18.95 -4.37
CA GLY A 109 9.03 -19.32 -3.16
C GLY A 109 9.74 -20.66 -3.27
N GLN A 110 10.39 -21.02 -2.18
CA GLN A 110 11.08 -22.29 -1.99
C GLN A 110 10.59 -22.90 -0.68
N GLY A 111 9.99 -24.08 -0.78
CA GLY A 111 9.69 -24.95 0.36
C GLY A 111 10.80 -26.00 0.57
N PRO A 112 10.63 -26.89 1.56
CA PRO A 112 11.61 -27.95 1.87
C PRO A 112 11.78 -28.94 0.71
N SER A 113 10.70 -29.15 -0.04
CA SER A 113 10.59 -30.16 -1.09
C SER A 113 10.75 -29.60 -2.51
N GLY A 114 10.92 -28.28 -2.67
CA GLY A 114 11.10 -27.66 -3.98
C GLY A 114 10.54 -26.24 -4.12
N ALA A 115 10.67 -25.71 -5.34
CA ALA A 115 10.17 -24.39 -5.71
C ALA A 115 8.65 -24.41 -5.89
N CYS A 116 8.01 -23.30 -5.53
CA CYS A 116 6.56 -23.15 -5.59
C CYS A 116 6.17 -21.78 -6.13
N VAL A 117 5.02 -21.73 -6.80
CA VAL A 117 4.44 -20.50 -7.31
C VAL A 117 2.94 -20.49 -7.09
N GLY A 118 2.38 -19.29 -7.02
CA GLY A 118 0.95 -19.17 -6.84
C GLY A 118 0.43 -17.75 -6.88
N VAL A 119 -0.76 -17.60 -6.33
CA VAL A 119 -1.47 -16.32 -6.24
C VAL A 119 -1.81 -16.02 -4.80
N TRP A 120 -2.00 -14.74 -4.51
CA TRP A 120 -2.54 -14.30 -3.24
C TRP A 120 -3.70 -13.34 -3.47
N SER A 121 -4.60 -13.29 -2.49
CA SER A 121 -5.70 -12.33 -2.40
C SER A 121 -5.76 -11.77 -0.99
N ALA A 122 -6.27 -10.56 -0.85
CA ALA A 122 -6.39 -9.89 0.43
C ALA A 122 -7.76 -9.20 0.55
N THR A 123 -8.28 -9.17 1.77
CA THR A 123 -9.49 -8.43 2.13
C THR A 123 -9.23 -7.67 3.42
N ARG A 124 -9.68 -6.43 3.49
CA ARG A 124 -9.55 -5.60 4.68
C ARG A 124 -10.40 -6.18 5.82
N GLY A 125 -9.85 -6.23 7.05
CA GLY A 125 -10.52 -6.81 8.22
C GLY A 125 -9.58 -6.94 9.39
#